data_AF-A0A7S1TJS4-F1
#
_entry.id   AF-A0A7S1TJS4-F1
#
_cell.length_a   1.000
_cell.length_b   1.000
_cell.length_c   1.000
_cell.angle_alpha   90.00
_cell.angle_beta   90.00
_cell.angle_gamma   90.00
#
_symmetry.space_group_name_H-M   'P 1'
#
loop_
_entity.id
_entity.type
_entity.pdbx_description
1 polymer ?
#
loop_
_entity_poly.entity_id
_entity_poly.type
_entity_poly.pdbx_seq_one_letter_code
_entity_poly.pdbx_strand_id
1 'polypeptide(L)'
;MGSRGKRLILNANEVKAAREKLPSMFRPQKQEDGRWRMARYSARAVARLRRATIQQGRVWPYDVPKKEVVWERMFKGHKEDREAAEKLERIRRNMERMPEIIAAYRREKKERKAPKKEGLQLLLSTPRATRSS
;
A
#
# COMPACT_ATOMS: atom_id res chain seq x y z
N MET A 1 3.42 6.13 -18.77
CA MET A 1 4.09 7.02 -17.80
C MET A 1 3.04 7.71 -16.94
N GLY A 2 2.79 7.21 -15.72
CA GLY A 2 1.78 7.80 -14.83
C GLY A 2 2.20 9.18 -14.36
N SER A 3 1.32 10.18 -14.56
CA SER A 3 1.49 11.53 -14.01
C SER A 3 1.78 11.43 -12.52
N ARG A 4 2.99 11.80 -12.11
CA ARG A 4 3.36 11.91 -10.70
C ARG A 4 2.49 13.03 -10.12
N GLY A 5 1.40 12.66 -9.44
CA GLY A 5 0.45 13.61 -8.85
C GLY A 5 1.20 14.75 -8.16
N LYS A 6 0.90 15.98 -8.56
CA LYS A 6 1.65 17.16 -8.15
C LYS A 6 1.22 17.56 -6.74
N ARG A 7 2.19 17.96 -5.93
CA ARG A 7 1.92 18.64 -4.67
C ARG A 7 1.81 20.13 -4.99
N LEU A 8 0.63 20.70 -4.80
CA LEU A 8 0.38 22.12 -5.00
C LEU A 8 0.47 22.81 -3.64
N ILE A 9 1.18 23.95 -3.61
CA ILE A 9 1.25 24.82 -2.44
C ILE A 9 0.50 26.08 -2.82
N LEU A 10 -0.66 26.33 -2.20
CA LEU A 10 -1.52 27.46 -2.57
C LEU A 10 -0.85 28.79 -2.23
N ASN A 11 -0.26 28.87 -1.05
CA ASN A 11 0.46 30.05 -0.55
C ASN A 11 1.97 30.04 -0.85
N ALA A 12 2.38 29.47 -1.98
CA ALA A 12 3.80 29.31 -2.31
C ALA A 12 4.56 30.65 -2.33
N ASN A 13 3.93 31.69 -2.87
CA ASN A 13 4.52 33.02 -3.01
C ASN A 13 4.74 33.70 -1.66
N GLU A 14 3.74 33.65 -0.77
CA GLU A 14 3.83 34.21 0.58
C GLU A 14 4.92 33.54 1.40
N VAL A 15 4.99 32.20 1.34
CA VAL A 15 6.02 31.42 2.02
C VAL A 15 7.41 31.76 1.48
N LYS A 16 7.55 31.98 0.17
CA LYS A 16 8.81 32.38 -0.46
C LYS A 16 9.21 33.79 -0.01
N ALA A 17 8.30 34.75 -0.05
CA ALA A 17 8.54 36.12 0.39
C ALA A 17 8.93 36.19 1.87
N ALA A 18 8.25 35.44 2.74
CA ALA A 18 8.60 35.35 4.16
C ALA A 18 9.99 34.73 4.39
N ARG A 19 10.37 33.74 3.57
CA ARG A 19 11.72 33.15 3.62
C ARG A 19 12.82 34.08 3.13
N GLU A 20 12.50 35.00 2.23
CA GLU A 20 13.44 36.01 1.75
C GLU A 20 13.68 37.10 2.79
N LYS A 21 12.66 37.42 3.59
CA LYS A 21 12.77 38.34 4.75
C LYS A 21 13.60 37.78 5.92
N LEU A 22 13.89 36.47 5.94
CA LEU A 22 14.73 35.87 6.97
C LEU A 22 16.18 36.37 6.86
N PRO A 23 16.85 36.65 7.99
CA PRO A 23 18.27 36.91 8.03
C PRO A 23 19.06 35.77 7.38
N SER A 24 20.15 36.11 6.70
CA SER A 24 21.06 35.14 6.04
C SER A 24 21.49 34.00 6.97
N MET A 25 21.65 34.28 8.26
CA MET A 25 22.06 33.31 9.27
C MET A 25 21.03 32.20 9.54
N PHE A 26 19.74 32.43 9.25
CA PHE A 26 18.64 31.49 9.51
C PHE A 26 18.29 30.63 8.30
N ARG A 27 18.86 30.93 7.12
CA ARG A 27 18.60 30.20 5.88
C ARG A 27 19.89 29.58 5.33
N PRO A 28 19.80 28.41 4.66
CA PRO A 28 20.94 27.89 3.92
C PRO A 28 21.30 28.83 2.77
N GLN A 29 22.59 28.99 2.50
CA GLN A 29 23.10 29.84 1.43
C GLN A 29 23.83 29.00 0.39
N LYS A 30 23.67 29.36 -0.89
CA LYS A 30 24.45 28.76 -1.97
C LYS A 30 25.76 29.52 -2.10
N GLN A 31 26.88 28.81 -2.09
CA GLN A 31 28.22 29.37 -2.33
C GLN A 31 28.46 29.55 -3.83
N GLU A 32 29.49 30.31 -4.19
CA GLU A 32 29.93 30.55 -5.57
C GLU A 32 30.29 29.24 -6.28
N ASP A 33 30.90 28.28 -5.56
CA ASP A 33 31.20 26.92 -6.02
C ASP A 33 29.96 26.03 -6.25
N GLY A 34 28.75 26.58 -6.07
CA GLY A 34 27.49 25.86 -6.22
C GLY A 34 27.08 24.99 -5.04
N ARG A 35 27.95 24.82 -4.04
CA ARG A 35 27.68 24.06 -2.80
C ARG A 35 26.72 24.81 -1.88
N TRP A 36 25.90 24.07 -1.14
CA TRP A 36 25.01 24.65 -0.13
C TRP A 36 25.70 24.68 1.24
N ARG A 37 25.84 25.88 1.80
CA ARG A 37 26.22 26.10 3.19
C ARG A 37 24.97 26.02 4.09
N MET A 38 25.07 25.26 5.17
CA MET A 38 24.00 25.18 6.17
C MET A 38 23.79 26.53 6.87
N ALA A 39 22.57 26.74 7.37
CA ALA A 39 22.26 27.90 8.22
C ALA A 39 23.16 27.90 9.46
N ARG A 40 23.57 29.08 9.91
CA ARG A 40 24.41 29.25 11.11
C ARG A 40 23.69 28.79 12.38
N TYR A 41 22.38 29.01 12.43
CA TYR A 41 21.53 28.55 13.53
C TYR A 41 20.63 27.41 13.06
N SER A 42 20.55 26.36 13.88
CA SER A 42 19.59 25.28 13.65
C SER A 42 18.15 25.78 13.82
N ALA A 43 17.20 25.14 13.14
CA ALA A 43 15.78 25.50 13.28
C ALA A 43 15.30 25.43 14.74
N ARG A 44 15.85 24.50 15.54
CA ARG A 44 15.57 24.39 16.97
C ARG A 44 16.08 25.61 17.76
N ALA A 45 17.29 26.09 17.45
CA ALA A 45 17.85 27.27 18.10
C ALA A 45 17.04 28.53 17.77
N VAL A 46 16.63 28.70 16.51
CA VAL A 46 15.74 29.79 16.07
C VAL A 46 14.39 29.73 16.78
N ALA A 47 13.79 28.54 16.91
CA ALA A 47 12.53 28.37 17.63
C ALA A 47 12.66 28.71 19.13
N ARG A 48 13.79 28.35 19.76
CA ARG A 48 14.09 28.74 21.15
C ARG A 48 14.21 30.25 21.28
N LEU A 49 14.91 30.91 20.35
CA LEU A 49 15.05 32.37 20.31
C LEU A 49 13.69 33.06 20.13
N ARG A 50 12.84 32.54 19.24
CA ARG A 50 11.45 33.00 19.06
C ARG A 50 10.64 32.88 20.34
N ARG A 51 10.71 31.75 21.04
CA ARG A 51 10.00 31.57 22.32
C ARG A 51 10.50 32.57 23.38
N ALA A 52 11.81 32.72 23.53
CA ALA A 52 12.40 33.62 24.52
C ALA A 52 12.04 35.10 24.25
N THR A 53 12.06 35.52 22.97
CA THR A 53 11.68 36.89 22.58
C THR A 53 10.20 37.18 22.85
N ILE A 54 9.31 36.25 22.52
CA ILE A 54 7.88 36.36 22.83
C ILE A 54 7.65 36.40 24.34
N GLN A 55 8.36 35.58 25.11
CA GLN A 55 8.25 35.56 26.58
C GLN A 55 8.71 36.88 27.22
N GLN A 56 9.67 37.58 26.60
CA GLN A 56 10.09 38.92 27.00
C GLN A 56 9.13 40.03 26.54
N GLY A 57 7.98 39.69 25.95
CA GLY A 57 7.00 40.64 25.42
C GLY A 57 7.45 41.34 24.14
N ARG A 58 8.53 40.89 23.49
CA ARG A 58 9.02 41.47 22.23
C ARG A 58 8.35 40.78 21.04
N VAL A 59 8.11 41.56 19.98
CA VAL A 59 7.54 41.03 18.74
C VAL A 59 8.60 40.27 17.94
N TRP A 60 8.25 39.07 17.47
CA TRP A 60 9.11 38.28 16.57
C TRP A 60 8.79 38.59 15.10
N PRO A 61 9.69 39.21 14.33
CA PRO A 61 9.37 39.71 12.98
C PRO A 61 9.55 38.67 11.87
N TYR A 62 10.13 37.49 12.17
CA TYR A 62 10.59 36.53 11.17
C TYR A 62 9.70 35.28 11.09
N ASP A 63 8.39 35.44 11.21
CA ASP A 63 7.49 34.30 11.12
C ASP A 63 7.25 33.88 9.66
N VAL A 64 7.24 32.58 9.40
CA VAL A 64 6.98 32.03 8.07
C VAL A 64 5.61 31.37 8.10
N PRO A 65 4.66 31.74 7.23
CA PRO A 65 3.33 31.17 7.24
C PRO A 65 3.39 29.65 6.99
N LYS A 66 2.44 28.93 7.60
CA LYS A 66 2.29 27.49 7.39
C LYS A 66 1.93 27.24 5.93
N LYS A 67 2.59 26.27 5.29
CA LYS A 67 2.28 25.89 3.91
C LYS A 67 0.89 25.26 3.82
N GLU A 68 0.06 25.79 2.95
CA GLU A 68 -1.22 25.23 2.58
C GLU A 68 -1.01 24.29 1.41
N VAL A 69 -1.05 22.98 1.69
CA VAL A 69 -0.70 21.93 0.73
C VAL A 69 -1.95 21.22 0.28
N VAL A 70 -2.18 21.22 -1.03
CA VAL A 70 -3.20 20.41 -1.68
C VAL A 70 -2.52 19.27 -2.43
N TRP A 71 -3.03 18.06 -2.22
CA TRP A 71 -2.54 16.87 -2.88
C TRP A 71 -3.45 16.54 -4.05
N GLU A 72 -2.95 16.76 -5.26
CA GLU A 72 -3.63 16.36 -6.50
C GLU A 72 -3.45 14.86 -6.80
N ARG A 73 -2.65 14.17 -5.97
CA ARG A 73 -2.33 12.76 -6.20
C ARG A 73 -3.50 11.87 -5.79
N MET A 74 -4.04 11.14 -6.77
CA MET A 74 -4.96 10.03 -6.50
C MET A 74 -4.30 9.03 -5.54
N PHE A 75 -5.02 8.64 -4.50
CA PHE A 75 -4.57 7.61 -3.57
C PHE A 75 -4.38 6.29 -4.32
N LYS A 76 -3.37 5.51 -3.89
CA LYS A 76 -3.01 4.22 -4.52
C LYS A 76 -4.15 3.19 -4.50
N GLY A 77 -5.10 3.33 -3.57
CA GLY A 77 -6.11 2.33 -3.25
C GLY A 77 -5.51 1.09 -2.57
N HIS A 78 -6.36 0.23 -1.98
CA HIS A 78 -5.89 -1.06 -1.49
C HIS A 78 -5.58 -2.00 -2.67
N LYS A 79 -4.76 -3.02 -2.42
CA LYS A 79 -4.49 -4.06 -3.42
C LYS A 79 -5.80 -4.75 -3.82
N GLU A 80 -6.66 -5.01 -2.86
CA GLU A 80 -7.92 -5.72 -3.05
C GLU A 80 -8.88 -4.95 -3.96
N ASP A 81 -9.00 -3.63 -3.78
CA ASP A 81 -9.84 -2.78 -4.64
C ASP A 81 -9.35 -2.78 -6.09
N ARG A 82 -8.02 -2.75 -6.27
CA ARG A 82 -7.41 -2.76 -7.61
C ARG A 82 -7.64 -4.09 -8.34
N GLU A 83 -7.64 -5.20 -7.60
CA GLU A 83 -7.80 -6.55 -8.15
C GLU A 83 -9.25 -7.05 -8.13
N ALA A 84 -10.19 -6.26 -7.61
CA ALA A 84 -11.58 -6.69 -7.42
C ALA A 84 -12.24 -7.11 -8.74
N ALA A 85 -12.04 -6.33 -9.81
CA ALA A 85 -12.57 -6.63 -11.13
C ALA A 85 -12.01 -7.96 -11.69
N GLU A 86 -10.69 -8.15 -11.61
CA GLU A 86 -10.02 -9.38 -12.06
C GLU A 86 -10.49 -10.61 -11.26
N LYS A 87 -10.69 -10.46 -9.95
CA LYS A 87 -11.24 -11.52 -9.09
C LYS A 87 -12.65 -11.91 -9.50
N LEU A 88 -13.52 -10.94 -9.80
CA LEU A 88 -14.89 -11.20 -10.24
C LEU A 88 -14.93 -11.93 -11.60
N GLU A 89 -14.09 -11.53 -12.55
CA GLU A 89 -13.96 -12.22 -13.83
C GLU A 89 -13.50 -13.67 -13.66
N ARG A 90 -12.51 -13.90 -12.80
CA ARG A 90 -12.03 -15.25 -12.51
C ARG A 90 -13.11 -16.12 -11.88
N ILE A 91 -13.88 -15.57 -10.95
CA ILE A 91 -15.03 -16.26 -10.34
C ILE A 91 -16.04 -16.66 -11.43
N ARG A 92 -16.39 -15.72 -12.32
CA ARG A 92 -17.33 -15.99 -13.43
C ARG A 92 -16.86 -17.14 -14.33
N ARG A 93 -15.60 -17.13 -14.76
CA ARG A 93 -15.02 -18.20 -15.59
C ARG A 93 -15.04 -19.57 -14.88
N ASN A 94 -14.79 -19.58 -13.57
CA ASN A 94 -14.84 -20.81 -12.78
C ASN A 94 -16.26 -21.35 -12.66
N MET A 95 -17.25 -20.47 -12.51
CA MET A 95 -18.67 -20.85 -12.46
C MET A 95 -19.15 -21.45 -13.78
N GLU A 96 -18.70 -20.91 -14.92
CA GLU A 96 -19.02 -21.46 -16.25
C GLU A 96 -18.46 -22.89 -16.43
N ARG A 97 -17.26 -23.17 -15.90
CA ARG A 97 -16.61 -24.49 -15.95
C ARG A 97 -17.09 -25.48 -14.89
N MET A 98 -17.85 -25.01 -13.90
CA MET A 98 -18.30 -25.81 -12.76
C MET A 98 -19.06 -27.09 -13.17
N PRO A 99 -19.97 -27.10 -14.15
CA PRO A 99 -20.72 -28.30 -14.53
C PRO A 99 -19.81 -29.41 -15.06
N GLU A 100 -18.81 -29.07 -15.87
CA GLU A 100 -17.84 -30.02 -16.43
C GLU A 100 -17.00 -30.65 -15.33
N ILE A 101 -16.51 -29.82 -14.40
CA ILE A 101 -15.72 -30.25 -13.24
C ILE A 101 -16.54 -31.23 -12.38
N ILE A 102 -17.83 -30.92 -12.12
CA ILE A 102 -18.72 -31.81 -11.36
C ILE A 102 -18.93 -33.14 -12.10
N ALA A 103 -19.13 -33.11 -13.42
CA ALA A 103 -19.32 -34.32 -14.21
C ALA A 103 -18.07 -35.22 -14.18
N ALA A 104 -16.88 -34.63 -14.36
CA ALA A 104 -15.61 -35.33 -14.27
C ALA A 104 -15.41 -35.97 -12.87
N TYR A 105 -15.62 -35.19 -11.80
CA TYR A 105 -15.50 -35.70 -10.43
C TYR A 105 -16.46 -36.86 -10.13
N ARG A 106 -17.70 -36.78 -10.61
CA ARG A 106 -18.70 -37.85 -10.45
C ARG A 106 -18.29 -39.12 -11.20
N ARG A 107 -17.69 -39.00 -12.38
CA ARG A 107 -17.17 -40.14 -13.15
C ARG A 107 -16.01 -40.81 -12.40
N GLU A 108 -15.02 -40.03 -11.98
CA GLU A 108 -13.87 -40.53 -11.22
C GLU A 108 -14.30 -41.28 -9.95
N LYS A 109 -15.27 -40.74 -9.20
CA LYS A 109 -15.81 -41.40 -8.00
C LYS A 109 -16.53 -42.71 -8.30
N LYS A 110 -17.26 -42.80 -9.42
CA LYS A 110 -17.92 -44.04 -9.84
C LYS A 110 -16.90 -45.09 -10.22
N GLU A 111 -15.90 -44.73 -11.03
CA GLU A 111 -14.81 -45.62 -11.45
C GLU A 111 -14.02 -46.14 -10.25
N ARG A 112 -13.68 -45.28 -9.28
CA ARG A 112 -13.01 -45.71 -8.05
C ARG A 112 -13.86 -46.65 -7.17
N LYS A 113 -15.19 -46.61 -7.27
CA LYS A 113 -16.11 -47.47 -6.51
C LYS A 113 -16.39 -48.80 -7.21
N ALA A 114 -16.29 -48.86 -8.54
CA ALA A 114 -16.54 -50.06 -9.34
C ALA A 114 -15.65 -51.29 -8.97
N PRO A 115 -14.31 -51.19 -8.86
CA PRO A 115 -13.45 -52.36 -8.61
C PRO A 115 -13.67 -52.96 -7.22
N LYS A 116 -14.24 -52.18 -6.29
CA LYS A 116 -14.60 -52.67 -4.95
C LYS A 116 -15.78 -53.63 -4.99
N LYS A 117 -16.67 -53.55 -5.98
CA LYS A 117 -17.81 -54.48 -6.09
C LYS A 117 -17.38 -55.84 -6.61
N GLU A 118 -16.46 -55.87 -7.56
CA GLU A 118 -15.89 -57.12 -8.11
C GLU A 118 -15.06 -57.86 -7.06
N GLY A 119 -14.20 -57.15 -6.32
CA GLY A 119 -13.47 -57.72 -5.18
C GLY A 119 -14.40 -58.21 -4.06
N LEU A 120 -15.51 -57.51 -3.79
CA LEU A 120 -16.51 -57.96 -2.80
C LEU A 120 -17.27 -59.20 -3.29
N GLN A 121 -17.65 -59.25 -4.57
CA GLN A 121 -18.31 -60.41 -5.16
C GLN A 121 -17.40 -61.63 -5.14
N LEU A 122 -16.12 -61.47 -5.48
CA LEU A 122 -15.09 -62.51 -5.37
C LEU A 122 -14.93 -63.01 -3.93
N LEU A 123 -14.89 -62.11 -2.95
CA LEU A 123 -14.81 -62.46 -1.52
C LEU A 123 -16.07 -63.16 -0.97
N LEU A 124 -17.23 -62.89 -1.56
CA LEU A 124 -18.50 -63.52 -1.20
C LEU A 124 -18.73 -64.85 -1.94
N SER A 125 -18.14 -65.01 -3.13
CA SER A 125 -18.23 -66.22 -3.95
C SER A 125 -17.18 -67.27 -3.60
N THR A 126 -16.07 -66.89 -2.96
CA THR A 126 -15.09 -67.88 -2.48
C THR A 126 -15.63 -68.58 -1.24
N PRO A 127 -15.73 -69.93 -1.25
CA PRO A 127 -16.12 -70.65 -0.05
C PRO A 127 -15.04 -70.43 1.03
N ARG A 128 -15.44 -69.99 2.23
CA ARG A 128 -14.52 -69.95 3.37
C ARG A 128 -14.01 -71.36 3.63
N ALA A 129 -12.74 -71.60 3.34
CA ALA A 129 -12.09 -72.84 3.74
C ALA A 129 -12.24 -72.99 5.26
N THR A 130 -13.06 -73.95 5.69
CA THR A 130 -13.18 -74.34 7.09
C THR A 130 -11.83 -74.91 7.49
N ARG A 131 -11.09 -74.22 8.36
CA ARG A 131 -9.90 -74.79 9.01
C ARG A 131 -10.37 -75.96 9.87
N SER A 132 -10.20 -77.18 9.38
CA SER A 132 -10.24 -78.38 10.21
C SER A 132 -8.98 -78.38 11.10
N SER A 133 -9.21 -78.50 12.41
CA SER A 133 -8.20 -78.65 13.46
C SER A 133 -7.52 -80.01 13.40
#